data_AF-A0A958F7X3-F1
#
_entry.id   AF-A0A958F7X3-F1
#
_cell.length_a   1.000
_cell.length_b   1.000
_cell.length_c   1.000
_cell.angle_alpha   90.00
_cell.angle_beta   90.00
_cell.angle_gamma   90.00
#
_symmetry.space_group_name_H-M   'P 1'
#
loop_
_entity.id
_entity.type
_entity.pdbx_description
1 polymer ?
#
loop_
_entity_poly.entity_id
_entity_poly.type
_entity_poly.pdbx_seq_one_letter_code
_entity_poly.pdbx_strand_id
1 'polypeptide(L)'
;MSKSQVVTLRMPVELKRRLEREARYQGVSLNQLTNYLLTIQLTQLELISDLENRLAQKSLADLKGKVRAMLAKVPSREVADWDVLE
;
A
#
# COMPACT_ATOMS: atom_id res chain seq x y z
N MET A 1 25.49 -14.94 11.03
CA MET A 1 26.23 -13.66 10.92
C MET A 1 25.26 -12.61 10.39
N SER A 2 24.65 -11.82 11.27
CA SER A 2 23.66 -10.79 10.90
C SER A 2 24.34 -9.69 10.10
N LYS A 3 24.05 -9.62 8.79
CA LYS A 3 24.51 -8.57 7.89
C LYS A 3 23.80 -7.25 8.22
N SER A 4 24.18 -6.60 9.31
CA SER A 4 23.72 -5.24 9.62
C SER A 4 24.68 -4.23 9.01
N GLN A 5 24.15 -3.27 8.25
CA GLN A 5 24.89 -2.09 7.80
C GLN A 5 24.62 -0.94 8.76
N VAL A 6 25.68 -0.26 9.18
CA VAL A 6 25.59 0.92 10.04
C VAL A 6 25.48 2.15 9.15
N VAL A 7 24.44 2.96 9.37
CA VAL A 7 24.19 4.21 8.64
C VAL A 7 24.18 5.36 9.64
N THR A 8 24.85 6.46 9.29
CA THR A 8 24.80 7.71 10.08
C THR A 8 23.79 8.66 9.45
N LEU A 9 22.74 9.00 10.20
CA LEU A 9 21.67 9.89 9.75
C LEU A 9 21.84 11.28 10.36
N ARG A 10 21.77 12.32 9.52
CA ARG A 10 21.63 13.72 9.97
C ARG A 10 20.15 14.09 9.93
N MET A 11 19.66 14.69 11.01
CA MET A 11 18.27 15.11 11.12
C MET A 11 18.15 16.42 11.91
N PRO A 12 17.08 17.20 11.70
CA PRO A 12 16.78 18.37 12.52
C PRO A 12 16.71 18.02 14.01
N VAL A 13 17.13 18.95 14.87
CA VAL A 13 17.19 18.75 16.32
C VAL A 13 15.79 18.49 16.88
N GLU A 14 14.79 19.16 16.35
CA GLU A 14 13.39 19.02 16.73
C GLU A 14 12.87 17.62 16.43
N LEU A 15 13.25 17.07 15.27
CA LEU A 15 12.85 15.72 14.87
C LEU A 15 13.47 14.67 15.80
N LYS A 16 14.77 14.80 16.11
CA LYS A 16 15.44 13.91 17.05
C LYS A 16 14.75 13.93 18.42
N ARG A 17 14.46 15.12 18.96
CA ARG A 17 13.76 15.27 20.25
C ARG A 17 12.37 14.64 20.23
N ARG A 18 11.63 14.74 19.12
CA ARG A 18 10.33 14.08 18.95
C ARG A 18 10.49 12.56 18.98
N LEU A 19 11.41 12.01 18.18
CA LEU A 19 11.66 10.57 18.14
C LEU A 19 12.09 10.02 19.51
N GLU A 20 12.93 10.74 20.25
CA GLU A 20 13.33 10.35 21.61
C GLU A 20 12.14 10.28 22.57
N ARG A 21 11.19 11.22 22.50
CA ARG A 21 9.97 11.17 23.32
C ARG A 21 9.10 9.99 22.97
N GLU A 22 8.85 9.77 21.69
CA GLU A 22 8.02 8.64 21.22
C GLU A 22 8.67 7.30 21.57
N ALA A 23 9.99 7.17 21.40
CA ALA A 23 10.72 5.96 21.76
C ALA A 23 10.59 5.65 23.26
N ARG A 24 10.73 6.67 24.12
CA ARG A 24 10.53 6.54 25.56
C ARG A 24 9.10 6.14 25.91
N TYR A 25 8.11 6.76 25.28
CA TYR A 25 6.70 6.46 25.51
C TYR A 25 6.35 5.01 25.14
N GLN A 26 6.91 4.51 24.04
CA GLN A 26 6.71 3.14 23.56
C GLN A 26 7.63 2.11 24.25
N GLY A 27 8.56 2.55 25.11
CA GLY A 27 9.48 1.66 25.81
C GLY A 27 10.52 0.98 24.91
N VAL A 28 10.87 1.59 23.77
CA VAL A 28 11.82 1.05 22.79
C VAL A 28 13.03 1.96 22.62
N SER A 29 14.13 1.43 22.05
CA SER A 29 15.29 2.27 21.73
C SER A 29 14.99 3.19 20.54
N LEU A 30 15.64 4.35 20.51
CA LEU A 30 15.55 5.29 19.40
C LEU A 30 15.89 4.63 18.06
N ASN A 31 16.90 3.75 18.04
CA ASN A 31 17.34 3.06 16.83
C ASN A 31 16.28 2.06 16.34
N GLN A 32 15.65 1.31 17.24
CA GLN A 32 14.57 0.39 16.88
C GLN A 32 13.37 1.15 16.31
N LEU A 33 12.96 2.23 16.97
CA LEU A 33 11.87 3.08 16.47
C LEU A 33 12.21 3.67 15.10
N THR A 34 13.44 4.19 14.94
CA THR A 34 13.89 4.78 13.67
C THR A 34 13.89 3.74 12.55
N ASN A 35 14.43 2.54 12.79
CA ASN A 35 14.42 1.46 11.80
C ASN A 35 13.00 1.06 11.42
N TYR A 36 12.12 0.88 12.40
CA TYR A 36 10.72 0.54 12.17
C TYR A 36 10.01 1.60 11.30
N LEU A 37 10.16 2.88 11.64
CA LEU A 37 9.57 3.97 10.87
C LEU A 37 10.13 4.05 9.45
N LEU A 38 11.45 3.89 9.28
CA LEU A 38 12.08 3.86 7.96
C LEU A 38 11.55 2.71 7.11
N THR A 39 11.41 1.51 7.69
CA THR A 39 10.82 0.36 7.00
C THR A 39 9.40 0.64 6.55
N ILE A 40 8.54 1.15 7.43
CA ILE A 40 7.15 1.45 7.08
C ILE A 40 7.06 2.49 5.97
N GLN A 41 7.81 3.58 6.08
CA GLN A 41 7.77 4.66 5.10
C GLN A 41 8.28 4.18 3.74
N LEU A 42 9.33 3.36 3.72
CA LEU A 42 9.83 2.76 2.48
C LEU A 42 8.76 1.85 1.84
N THR A 43 8.15 0.95 2.61
CA THR A 43 7.08 0.08 2.11
C THR A 43 5.88 0.87 1.60
N GLN A 44 5.52 1.99 2.25
CA GLN A 44 4.44 2.86 1.77
C GLN A 44 4.78 3.49 0.41
N LEU A 45 6.01 3.98 0.24
CA LEU A 45 6.46 4.54 -1.04
C LEU A 45 6.50 3.49 -2.15
N GLU A 46 6.99 2.29 -1.85
CA GLU A 46 7.01 1.15 -2.78
C GLU A 46 5.60 0.76 -3.21
N LEU A 47 4.65 0.67 -2.26
CA LEU A 47 3.27 0.33 -2.55
C LEU A 47 2.60 1.36 -3.47
N ILE A 48 2.81 2.66 -3.21
CA ILE A 48 2.26 3.74 -4.04
C ILE A 48 2.81 3.62 -5.47
N SER A 49 4.14 3.48 -5.61
CA SER A 49 4.79 3.30 -6.92
C SER A 49 4.26 2.07 -7.67
N ASP A 50 4.11 0.94 -6.98
CA ASP A 50 3.57 -0.30 -7.57
C ASP A 50 2.12 -0.14 -8.03
N LEU A 51 1.30 0.55 -7.25
CA LEU A 51 -0.09 0.85 -7.61
C LEU A 51 -0.15 1.78 -8.81
N GLU A 52 0.63 2.86 -8.83
CA GLU A 52 0.73 3.80 -9.95
C GLU A 52 1.15 3.08 -11.23
N ASN A 53 2.17 2.22 -11.17
CA ASN A 53 2.61 1.42 -12.31
C ASN A 53 1.52 0.47 -12.81
N ARG A 54 0.80 -0.19 -11.90
CA ARG A 54 -0.33 -1.08 -12.25
C ARG A 54 -1.50 -0.34 -12.87
N LEU A 55 -1.79 0.87 -12.38
CA LEU A 55 -2.84 1.74 -12.90
C LEU A 55 -2.46 2.30 -14.27
N ALA A 56 -1.21 2.75 -14.45
CA ALA A 56 -0.71 3.28 -15.71
C ALA A 56 -0.79 2.25 -16.85
N GLN A 57 -0.61 0.95 -16.56
CA GLN A 57 -0.70 -0.11 -17.55
C GLN A 57 -2.13 -0.61 -17.85
N LYS A 58 -3.15 -0.09 -17.18
CA LYS A 58 -4.54 -0.53 -17.36
C LYS A 58 -5.38 0.61 -17.93
N SER A 59 -5.87 0.46 -19.15
CA SER A 59 -6.88 1.38 -19.69
C SER A 59 -8.28 1.02 -19.16
N LEU A 60 -9.10 2.03 -18.86
CA LEU A 60 -10.49 1.84 -18.46
C LEU A 60 -11.30 1.08 -19.52
N ALA A 61 -10.97 1.30 -20.80
CA ALA A 61 -11.56 0.61 -21.94
C ALA A 61 -11.26 -0.90 -21.90
N ASP A 62 -10.01 -1.28 -21.63
CA ASP A 62 -9.62 -2.70 -21.51
C ASP A 62 -10.30 -3.38 -20.33
N LEU A 63 -10.46 -2.66 -19.21
CA LEU A 63 -11.16 -3.18 -18.04
C LEU A 63 -12.64 -3.43 -18.35
N LYS A 64 -13.33 -2.47 -18.99
CA LYS A 64 -14.71 -2.63 -19.45
C LYS A 64 -14.85 -3.80 -20.43
N GLY A 65 -13.91 -3.96 -21.35
CA GLY A 65 -13.87 -5.08 -22.28
C GLY A 65 -13.77 -6.43 -21.56
N LYS A 66 -12.85 -6.56 -20.60
CA LYS A 66 -12.70 -7.78 -19.78
C LYS A 66 -13.94 -8.09 -18.95
N VAL A 67 -14.54 -7.09 -18.32
CA VAL A 67 -15.77 -7.27 -17.53
C VAL A 67 -16.92 -7.72 -18.43
N ARG A 68 -17.12 -7.08 -19.59
CA ARG A 68 -18.16 -7.49 -20.55
C ARG A 68 -17.94 -8.92 -21.04
N ALA A 69 -16.70 -9.31 -21.31
CA ALA A 69 -16.36 -10.68 -21.71
C ALA A 69 -16.63 -11.72 -20.60
N MET A 70 -16.42 -11.35 -19.33
CA MET A 70 -16.79 -12.22 -18.20
C MET A 70 -18.31 -12.33 -18.05
N LEU A 71 -19.04 -11.22 -18.10
CA LEU A 71 -20.49 -11.20 -18.00
C LEU A 71 -21.15 -11.94 -19.17
N ALA A 72 -20.58 -11.87 -20.37
CA ALA A 72 -21.06 -12.59 -21.55
C ALA A 72 -20.93 -14.12 -21.44
N LYS A 73 -20.10 -14.64 -20.53
CA LYS A 73 -20.00 -16.09 -20.27
C LYS A 73 -21.08 -16.61 -19.34
N VAL A 74 -21.84 -15.72 -18.69
CA VAL A 74 -22.95 -16.13 -17.83
C VAL A 74 -24.11 -16.55 -18.73
N PRO A 75 -24.56 -17.82 -18.67
CA PRO A 75 -25.69 -18.26 -19.46
C PRO A 75 -26.96 -17.55 -19.01
N SER A 76 -27.82 -17.22 -19.96
CA SER A 76 -29.14 -16.68 -19.68
C SER A 76 -29.97 -17.69 -18.88
N ARG A 77 -30.49 -17.28 -17.73
CA ARG A 77 -31.46 -18.04 -16.94
C ARG A 77 -32.83 -17.35 -17.02
N GLU A 78 -33.89 -18.12 -16.85
CA GLU A 78 -35.17 -17.52 -16.45
C GLU A 78 -34.99 -16.87 -15.08
N VAL A 79 -35.14 -15.56 -15.06
CA VAL A 79 -35.19 -14.74 -13.85
C VAL A 79 -36.65 -14.51 -13.47
N ALA A 80 -36.92 -14.45 -12.17
CA ALA A 80 -38.26 -14.16 -11.68
C ALA A 80 -38.68 -12.73 -12.05
N ASP A 81 -39.99 -12.50 -12.16
CA ASP A 81 -40.56 -11.24 -12.66
C ASP A 81 -40.10 -9.99 -11.90
N TRP A 82 -39.69 -10.13 -10.64
CA TRP A 82 -39.20 -9.03 -9.80
C TRP A 82 -37.74 -8.62 -10.08
N ASP A 83 -36.99 -9.43 -10.83
CA ASP A 83 -35.56 -9.25 -11.16
C ASP A 83 -35.36 -8.85 -12.64
N VAL A 84 -36.45 -8.51 -13.33
CA VAL A 84 -36.44 -7.99 -14.70
C VAL A 84 -36.21 -6.47 -14.65
N LEU A 85 -35.14 -6.00 -15.28
CA LEU A 85 -34.88 -4.56 -15.48
C LEU A 85 -35.94 -4.00 -16.46
N GLU A 86 -36.72 -3.00 -16.03
CA GLU A 86 -37.61 -2.20 -16.88
C GLU A 86 -36.89 -1.56 -18.08
#